data_AF-A0A4Y9MD01-F1
#
_entry.id   AF-A0A4Y9MD01-F1
#
_cell.length_a   1.000
_cell.length_b   1.000
_cell.length_c   1.000
_cell.angle_alpha   90.00
_cell.angle_beta   90.00
_cell.angle_gamma   90.00
#
_symmetry.space_group_name_H-M   'P 1'
#
loop_
_entity.id
_entity.type
_entity.pdbx_description
1 polymer ?
#
loop_
_entity_poly.entity_id
_entity_poly.type
_entity_poly.pdbx_seq_one_letter_code
_entity_poly.pdbx_strand_id
1 'polypeptide(L)'
;MVLPRPPARHRDLGCSTRRRRQLLDKHLVGVAAQLEELAEELAAELETNDLDSGSWPRAGLRRSTWQHNGAADVSAVIQWERARLLTPGSYEWPYVAVRLPADAADEERRRQISEARRPVRAQLKGSSGRTFPFWRYVESPTGAPLDPAALIRDVLMAFRQLWDAAAPVLDVLHARRDGITAL
;
A
#
# COMPACT_ATOMS: atom_id res chain seq x y z
N MET A 1 51.76 17.63 -30.23
CA MET A 1 50.88 16.44 -30.23
C MET A 1 49.66 16.76 -29.39
N VAL A 2 48.48 16.83 -30.02
CA VAL A 2 47.20 17.10 -29.34
C VAL A 2 46.51 15.75 -29.15
N LEU A 3 46.32 15.32 -27.90
CA LEU A 3 45.56 14.11 -27.60
C LEU A 3 44.06 14.39 -27.80
N PRO A 4 43.30 13.49 -28.46
CA PRO A 4 41.86 13.64 -28.59
C PRO A 4 41.18 13.45 -27.24
N ARG A 5 40.23 14.33 -26.90
CA ARG A 5 39.36 14.16 -25.74
C ARG A 5 38.42 12.96 -25.95
N PRO A 6 38.13 12.17 -24.91
CA PRO A 6 37.18 11.07 -25.02
C PRO A 6 35.74 11.61 -25.20
N PRO A 7 34.87 10.89 -25.91
CA PRO A 7 33.48 11.30 -26.08
C PRO A 7 32.74 11.23 -24.75
N ALA A 8 31.98 12.28 -24.44
CA ALA A 8 31.09 12.36 -23.29
C ALA A 8 30.07 11.21 -23.33
N ARG A 9 30.15 10.27 -22.39
CA ARG A 9 29.16 9.21 -22.24
C ARG A 9 27.95 9.69 -21.44
N HIS A 10 26.80 9.56 -22.09
CA HIS A 10 25.44 9.33 -21.57
C HIS A 10 24.82 10.32 -20.58
N ARG A 11 23.99 11.22 -21.12
CA ARG A 11 22.91 11.96 -20.44
C ARG A 11 21.53 11.27 -20.54
N ASP A 12 21.42 10.04 -21.03
CA ASP A 12 20.11 9.41 -21.36
C ASP A 12 19.46 8.57 -20.25
N LEU A 13 20.18 8.24 -19.17
CA LEU A 13 19.67 7.36 -18.11
C LEU A 13 18.50 7.98 -17.32
N GLY A 14 18.46 9.31 -17.20
CA GLY A 14 17.42 10.03 -16.46
C GLY A 14 16.06 10.08 -17.17
N CYS A 15 16.04 10.20 -18.50
CA CYS A 15 14.81 10.33 -19.28
C CYS A 15 14.02 9.00 -19.33
N SER A 16 14.74 7.88 -19.50
CA SER A 16 14.15 6.52 -19.51
C SER A 16 13.52 6.16 -18.17
N THR A 17 14.18 6.48 -17.05
CA THR A 17 13.69 6.19 -15.70
C THR A 17 12.42 6.96 -15.35
N ARG A 18 12.37 8.25 -15.72
CA ARG A 18 11.19 9.10 -15.49
C ARG A 18 9.96 8.60 -16.26
N ARG A 19 10.12 8.23 -17.53
CA ARG A 19 9.02 7.66 -18.34
C ARG A 19 8.48 6.36 -17.73
N ARG A 20 9.35 5.48 -17.23
CA ARG A 20 8.91 4.23 -16.58
C ARG A 20 8.19 4.47 -15.27
N ARG A 21 8.62 5.46 -14.46
CA ARG A 21 7.91 5.87 -13.23
C ARG A 21 6.55 6.50 -13.53
N GLN A 22 6.41 7.27 -14.61
CA GLN A 22 5.11 7.76 -15.09
C GLN A 22 4.19 6.62 -15.52
N LEU A 23 4.73 5.61 -16.21
CA LEU A 23 3.96 4.42 -16.60
C LEU A 23 3.51 3.63 -15.36
N LEU A 24 4.38 3.50 -14.36
CA LEU A 24 4.04 2.89 -13.08
C LEU A 24 2.91 3.64 -12.35
N ASP A 25 2.98 4.98 -12.25
CA ASP A 25 1.90 5.79 -11.67
C ASP A 25 0.56 5.54 -12.38
N LYS A 26 0.57 5.51 -13.72
CA LYS A 26 -0.62 5.19 -14.51
C LYS A 26 -1.17 3.79 -14.21
N HIS A 27 -0.31 2.79 -14.08
CA HIS A 27 -0.76 1.45 -13.72
C HIS A 27 -1.28 1.37 -12.28
N LEU A 28 -0.68 2.11 -11.35
CA LEU A 28 -1.15 2.18 -9.96
C LEU A 28 -2.54 2.81 -9.88
N VAL A 29 -2.84 3.83 -10.70
CA VAL A 29 -4.22 4.36 -10.84
C VAL A 29 -5.16 3.26 -11.35
N GLY A 30 -4.73 2.48 -12.35
CA GLY A 30 -5.51 1.37 -12.91
C GLY A 30 -5.70 0.15 -11.97
N VAL A 31 -5.08 0.13 -10.79
CA VAL A 31 -5.29 -0.93 -9.79
C VAL A 31 -6.71 -0.88 -9.20
N ALA A 32 -7.35 0.29 -9.18
CA ALA A 32 -8.70 0.41 -8.62
C ALA A 32 -9.72 -0.53 -9.28
N ALA A 33 -9.70 -0.63 -10.61
CA ALA A 33 -10.55 -1.57 -11.35
C ALA A 33 -10.30 -3.04 -10.96
N GLN A 34 -9.04 -3.41 -10.75
CA GLN A 34 -8.68 -4.77 -10.30
C GLN A 34 -9.13 -5.03 -8.86
N LEU A 35 -9.11 -4.00 -8.01
CA LEU A 35 -9.62 -4.10 -6.64
C LEU A 35 -11.14 -4.15 -6.59
N GLU A 36 -11.86 -3.53 -7.53
CA GLU A 36 -13.32 -3.65 -7.65
C GLU A 36 -13.73 -5.12 -7.89
N GLU A 37 -13.10 -5.79 -8.86
CA GLU A 37 -13.31 -7.22 -9.11
C GLU A 37 -13.01 -8.06 -7.86
N LEU A 38 -11.92 -7.75 -7.16
CA LEU A 38 -11.51 -8.44 -5.94
C LEU A 38 -12.47 -8.15 -4.76
N ALA A 39 -13.08 -6.96 -4.71
CA ALA A 39 -14.05 -6.60 -3.69
C ALA A 39 -15.28 -7.51 -3.77
N GLU A 40 -15.77 -7.77 -4.99
CA GLU A 40 -16.87 -8.69 -5.24
C GLU A 40 -16.52 -10.13 -4.83
N GLU A 41 -15.34 -10.64 -5.20
CA GLU A 41 -14.86 -11.97 -4.82
C GLU A 41 -14.84 -12.14 -3.29
N LEU A 42 -14.38 -11.12 -2.57
CA LEU A 42 -14.11 -11.19 -1.13
C LEU A 42 -15.27 -10.69 -0.25
N ALA A 43 -16.40 -10.32 -0.86
CA ALA A 43 -17.50 -9.62 -0.20
C ALA A 43 -17.01 -8.43 0.65
N ALA A 44 -16.11 -7.64 0.06
CA ALA A 44 -15.51 -6.45 0.65
C ALA A 44 -16.05 -5.19 -0.02
N GLU A 45 -15.80 -4.05 0.61
CA GLU A 45 -16.07 -2.73 0.05
C GLU A 45 -14.79 -2.11 -0.49
N LEU A 46 -14.89 -1.45 -1.64
CA LEU A 46 -13.80 -0.68 -2.20
C LEU A 46 -13.53 0.58 -1.36
N GLU A 47 -12.26 0.85 -1.06
CA GLU A 47 -11.79 2.10 -0.47
C GLU A 47 -10.86 2.82 -1.44
N THR A 48 -11.25 4.01 -1.89
CA THR A 48 -10.40 4.86 -2.73
C THR A 48 -10.31 6.30 -2.18
N ASN A 49 -9.46 7.10 -2.80
CA ASN A 49 -9.54 8.57 -2.75
C ASN A 49 -9.35 9.12 -4.17
N ASP A 50 -9.07 10.41 -4.29
CA ASP A 50 -8.71 11.01 -5.57
C ASP A 50 -7.40 10.39 -6.13
N LEU A 51 -7.57 9.42 -7.04
CA LEU A 51 -6.48 8.70 -7.68
C LEU A 51 -5.81 9.53 -8.77
N ASP A 52 -6.55 10.41 -9.44
CA ASP A 52 -6.07 11.12 -10.62
C ASP A 52 -5.32 12.40 -10.23
N SER A 53 -5.81 13.17 -9.25
CA SER A 53 -5.20 14.44 -8.82
C SER A 53 -4.61 14.45 -7.41
N GLY A 54 -4.75 13.37 -6.63
CA GLY A 54 -4.21 13.30 -5.28
C GLY A 54 -2.68 13.28 -5.20
N SER A 55 -2.10 13.93 -4.19
CA SER A 55 -0.68 13.80 -3.84
C SER A 55 -0.34 12.42 -3.26
N TRP A 56 -1.35 11.77 -2.66
CA TRP A 56 -1.28 10.45 -2.05
C TRP A 56 -2.44 9.57 -2.54
N PRO A 57 -2.46 9.17 -3.82
CA PRO A 57 -3.47 8.25 -4.34
C PRO A 57 -3.50 6.95 -3.53
N ARG A 58 -4.70 6.43 -3.30
CA ARG A 58 -4.97 5.24 -2.50
C ARG A 58 -6.11 4.45 -3.11
N ALA A 59 -5.90 3.15 -3.26
CA ALA A 59 -6.95 2.18 -3.56
C ALA A 59 -6.79 0.97 -2.63
N GLY A 60 -7.89 0.40 -2.15
CA GLY A 60 -7.87 -0.64 -1.14
C GLY A 60 -9.22 -1.27 -0.93
N LEU A 61 -9.28 -2.15 0.06
CA LEU A 61 -10.49 -2.88 0.45
C LEU A 61 -10.70 -2.77 1.96
N ARG A 62 -11.96 -2.87 2.38
CA ARG A 62 -12.36 -3.01 3.78
C ARG A 62 -13.56 -3.95 3.89
N ARG A 63 -13.74 -4.62 5.03
CA ARG A 63 -15.00 -5.32 5.31
C ARG A 63 -15.99 -4.38 5.97
N SER A 64 -17.27 -4.53 5.64
CA SER A 64 -18.36 -3.78 6.27
C SER A 64 -18.45 -4.01 7.77
N THR A 65 -18.04 -5.19 8.25
CA THR A 65 -18.01 -5.56 9.67
C THR A 65 -16.83 -4.94 10.42
N TRP A 66 -15.82 -4.40 9.75
CA TRP A 66 -14.69 -3.76 10.43
C TRP A 66 -15.04 -2.34 10.85
N GLN A 67 -15.97 -2.21 11.79
CA GLN A 67 -16.45 -0.93 12.29
C GLN A 67 -16.10 -0.71 13.77
N HIS A 68 -15.72 0.53 14.06
CA HIS A 68 -15.53 1.06 15.41
C HIS A 68 -16.48 2.24 15.58
N ASN A 69 -17.41 2.12 16.55
CA ASN A 69 -18.46 3.12 16.79
C ASN A 69 -19.24 3.57 15.53
N GLY A 70 -19.53 2.63 14.62
CA GLY A 70 -20.25 2.92 13.37
C GLY A 70 -19.41 3.61 12.28
N ALA A 71 -18.15 3.96 12.57
CA ALA A 71 -17.18 4.39 11.58
C ALA A 71 -16.34 3.19 11.12
N ALA A 72 -15.84 3.23 9.88
CA ALA A 72 -14.92 2.21 9.40
C ALA A 72 -13.64 2.21 10.24
N ASP A 73 -13.30 1.07 10.82
CA ASP A 73 -12.20 0.90 11.78
C ASP A 73 -10.85 0.75 11.06
N VAL A 74 -10.84 -0.01 9.96
CA VAL A 74 -9.59 -0.37 9.27
C VAL A 74 -9.81 -0.75 7.82
N SER A 75 -8.78 -0.55 7.00
CA SER A 75 -8.71 -1.01 5.61
C SER A 75 -7.34 -1.54 5.24
N ALA A 76 -7.28 -2.43 4.25
CA ALA A 76 -6.04 -2.77 3.57
C ALA A 76 -5.94 -1.91 2.32
N VAL A 77 -4.79 -1.28 2.07
CA VAL A 77 -4.65 -0.28 1.00
C VAL A 77 -3.33 -0.43 0.26
N ILE A 78 -3.35 -0.10 -1.02
CA ILE A 78 -2.21 0.27 -1.84
C ILE A 78 -2.18 1.80 -1.88
N GLN A 79 -1.04 2.40 -1.56
CA GLN A 79 -0.88 3.85 -1.55
C GLN A 79 0.53 4.23 -1.99
N TRP A 80 0.69 5.41 -2.59
CA TRP A 80 1.99 5.94 -3.01
C TRP A 80 1.99 7.46 -2.93
N GLU A 81 3.17 8.06 -2.72
CA GLU A 81 3.35 9.51 -2.82
C GLU A 81 3.82 9.85 -4.24
N ARG A 82 2.95 10.51 -5.01
CA ARG A 82 3.22 10.80 -6.43
C ARG A 82 4.49 11.63 -6.64
N ALA A 83 4.71 12.64 -5.79
CA ALA A 83 5.90 13.48 -5.86
C ALA A 83 7.20 12.67 -5.70
N ARG A 84 7.25 11.78 -4.71
CA ARG A 84 8.42 10.94 -4.44
C ARG A 84 8.58 9.85 -5.48
N LEU A 85 7.49 9.20 -5.91
CA LEU A 85 7.54 8.18 -6.94
C LEU A 85 8.11 8.74 -8.25
N LEU A 86 7.72 9.96 -8.63
CA LEU A 86 8.16 10.59 -9.87
C LEU A 86 9.53 11.28 -9.77
N THR A 87 10.07 11.46 -8.56
CA THR A 87 11.38 12.07 -8.33
C THR A 87 12.50 11.05 -8.57
N PRO A 88 13.39 11.27 -9.57
CA PRO A 88 14.52 10.38 -9.81
C PRO A 88 15.41 10.25 -8.57
N GLY A 89 15.86 9.04 -8.26
CA GLY A 89 16.71 8.77 -7.09
C GLY A 89 15.96 8.62 -5.76
N SER A 90 14.65 8.87 -5.73
CA SER A 90 13.82 8.48 -4.58
C SER A 90 13.67 6.95 -4.53
N TYR A 91 13.80 6.40 -3.32
CA TYR A 91 13.59 4.98 -2.99
C TYR A 91 12.16 4.66 -2.57
N GLU A 92 11.27 5.67 -2.55
CA GLU A 92 9.89 5.44 -2.13
C GLU A 92 9.06 4.88 -3.29
N TRP A 93 8.63 3.64 -3.09
CA TRP A 93 7.81 2.84 -3.98
C TRP A 93 6.34 2.86 -3.51
N PRO A 94 5.38 2.36 -4.30
CA PRO A 94 4.08 2.02 -3.74
C PRO A 94 4.25 1.10 -2.53
N TYR A 95 3.37 1.28 -1.56
CA TYR A 95 3.34 0.45 -0.37
C TYR A 95 1.96 -0.16 -0.18
N VAL A 96 1.96 -1.31 0.47
CA VAL A 96 0.74 -1.95 0.98
C VAL A 96 0.68 -1.72 2.48
N ALA A 97 -0.49 -1.32 2.97
CA ALA A 97 -0.66 -0.95 4.36
C ALA A 97 -2.02 -1.36 4.91
N VAL A 98 -2.05 -1.37 6.22
CA VAL A 98 -3.23 -1.40 7.04
C VAL A 98 -3.45 0.01 7.48
N ARG A 99 -4.59 0.59 7.14
CA ARG A 99 -4.88 1.98 7.46
C ARG A 99 -5.98 2.04 8.51
N LEU A 100 -5.77 2.91 9.49
CA LEU A 100 -6.81 3.33 10.41
C LEU A 100 -7.37 4.69 9.95
N PRO A 101 -8.59 5.07 10.37
CA PRO A 101 -9.11 6.41 10.22
C PRO A 101 -8.08 7.44 10.69
N ALA A 102 -7.95 8.54 9.95
CA ALA A 102 -7.06 9.63 10.34
C ALA A 102 -7.45 10.20 11.73
N ASP A 103 -8.72 10.05 12.10
CA ASP A 103 -9.35 10.64 13.27
C ASP A 103 -9.44 9.65 14.44
N ALA A 104 -8.82 8.47 14.33
CA ALA A 104 -8.84 7.43 15.35
C ALA A 104 -8.05 7.89 16.60
N ALA A 105 -8.72 8.63 17.48
CA ALA A 105 -8.18 9.11 18.75
C ALA A 105 -7.93 7.98 19.75
N ASP A 106 -8.61 6.83 19.59
CA ASP A 106 -8.53 5.70 20.52
C ASP A 106 -7.16 5.00 20.46
N GLU A 107 -6.28 5.32 21.41
CA GLU A 107 -4.94 4.74 21.55
C GLU A 107 -4.98 3.24 21.85
N GLU A 108 -5.97 2.81 22.63
CA GLU A 108 -6.10 1.41 23.06
C GLU A 108 -6.54 0.54 21.89
N ARG A 109 -7.51 1.01 21.08
CA ARG A 109 -7.90 0.31 19.85
C ARG A 109 -6.74 0.20 18.87
N ARG A 110 -5.96 1.29 18.70
CA ARG A 110 -4.73 1.28 17.90
C ARG A 110 -3.75 0.21 18.37
N ARG A 111 -3.53 0.13 19.69
CA ARG A 111 -2.65 -0.86 20.31
C ARG A 111 -3.15 -2.29 20.07
N GLN A 112 -4.44 -2.54 20.24
CA GLN A 112 -5.04 -3.86 20.00
C GLN A 112 -4.85 -4.31 18.56
N ILE A 113 -5.13 -3.44 17.58
CA ILE A 113 -4.94 -3.75 16.16
C ILE A 113 -3.45 -3.98 15.85
N SER A 114 -2.56 -3.17 16.44
CA SER A 114 -1.11 -3.31 16.28
C SER A 114 -0.59 -4.63 16.83
N GLU A 115 -0.99 -5.03 18.04
CA GLU A 115 -0.59 -6.31 18.62
C GLU A 115 -1.18 -7.50 17.85
N ALA A 116 -2.44 -7.42 17.44
CA ALA A 116 -3.09 -8.50 16.71
C ALA A 116 -2.42 -8.74 15.34
N ARG A 117 -1.90 -7.69 14.70
CA ARG A 117 -1.16 -7.78 13.43
C ARG A 117 0.34 -8.06 13.58
N ARG A 118 0.84 -8.20 14.80
CA ARG A 118 2.25 -8.56 15.07
C ARG A 118 2.71 -9.86 14.39
N PRO A 119 1.90 -10.93 14.30
CA PRO A 119 2.28 -12.15 13.55
C PRO A 119 2.42 -11.88 12.04
N VAL A 120 1.53 -11.06 11.47
CA VAL A 120 1.56 -10.63 10.07
C VAL A 120 2.82 -9.80 9.78
N ARG A 121 3.24 -8.98 10.74
CA ARG A 121 4.43 -8.15 10.63
C ARG A 121 5.70 -8.95 10.43
N ALA A 122 5.84 -10.05 11.17
CA ALA A 122 7.01 -10.93 11.07
C ALA A 122 7.09 -11.66 9.72
N GLN A 123 5.95 -12.08 9.16
CA GLN A 123 5.90 -12.80 7.89
C GLN A 123 6.15 -11.91 6.67
N LEU A 124 5.61 -10.68 6.70
CA LEU A 124 5.64 -9.78 5.54
C LEU A 124 6.75 -8.71 5.59
N LYS A 125 7.58 -8.69 6.65
CA LYS A 125 8.73 -7.77 6.85
C LYS A 125 8.37 -6.28 6.82
N GLY A 126 7.24 -5.89 7.40
CA GLY A 126 6.79 -4.49 7.42
C GLY A 126 7.11 -3.70 8.69
N SER A 127 6.82 -2.41 8.61
CA SER A 127 6.98 -1.42 9.67
C SER A 127 5.63 -0.96 10.21
N SER A 128 5.63 -0.30 11.37
CA SER A 128 4.44 0.30 11.99
C SER A 128 4.65 1.81 12.14
N GLY A 129 3.58 2.58 11.95
CA GLY A 129 3.54 4.03 12.12
C GLY A 129 2.19 4.47 12.70
N ARG A 130 2.07 5.76 13.05
CA ARG A 130 0.90 6.30 13.77
C ARG A 130 -0.43 6.02 13.07
N THR A 131 -0.48 6.15 11.74
CA THR A 131 -1.67 5.92 10.91
C THR A 131 -1.73 4.53 10.30
N PHE A 132 -0.64 3.76 10.43
CA PHE A 132 -0.47 2.47 9.77
C PHE A 132 0.06 1.43 10.77
N PRO A 133 -0.82 0.65 11.42
CA PRO A 133 -0.40 -0.42 12.33
C PRO A 133 0.60 -1.38 11.67
N PHE A 134 0.48 -1.56 10.35
CA PHE A 134 1.43 -2.27 9.53
C PHE A 134 1.48 -1.65 8.12
N TRP A 135 2.69 -1.50 7.56
CA TRP A 135 2.90 -1.13 6.17
C TRP A 135 4.25 -1.62 5.65
N ARG A 136 4.39 -1.80 4.34
CA ARG A 136 5.67 -2.10 3.69
C ARG A 136 5.71 -1.57 2.26
N TYR A 137 6.89 -1.11 1.83
CA TYR A 137 7.13 -0.85 0.41
C TYR A 137 7.17 -2.14 -0.39
N VAL A 138 6.74 -2.06 -1.66
CA VAL A 138 6.97 -3.10 -2.66
C VAL A 138 8.15 -2.67 -3.50
N GLU A 139 9.32 -3.21 -3.17
CA GLU A 139 10.59 -2.75 -3.73
C GLU A 139 10.79 -3.25 -5.18
N SER A 140 11.34 -2.38 -6.03
CA SER A 140 11.90 -2.81 -7.31
C SER A 140 13.21 -3.59 -7.07
N PRO A 141 13.50 -4.67 -7.83
CA PRO A 141 14.75 -5.41 -7.70
C PRO A 141 15.97 -4.50 -7.87
N THR A 142 16.92 -4.59 -6.93
CA THR A 142 18.15 -3.78 -6.97
C THR A 142 19.01 -4.17 -8.18
N GLY A 143 19.43 -3.16 -8.96
CA GLY A 143 20.31 -3.37 -10.12
C GLY A 143 19.61 -3.84 -11.40
N ALA A 144 18.30 -4.08 -11.37
CA ALA A 144 17.51 -4.36 -12.57
C ALA A 144 16.88 -3.08 -13.13
N PRO A 145 16.66 -2.98 -14.45
CA PRO A 145 15.85 -1.90 -15.02
C PRO A 145 14.43 -1.97 -14.48
N LEU A 146 13.83 -0.83 -14.12
CA LEU A 146 12.43 -0.77 -13.67
C LEU A 146 11.49 -1.38 -14.72
N ASP A 147 10.70 -2.38 -14.31
CA ASP A 147 9.58 -2.96 -15.05
C ASP A 147 8.28 -2.62 -14.32
N PRO A 148 7.49 -1.65 -14.82
CA PRO A 148 6.23 -1.24 -14.20
C PRO A 148 5.20 -2.37 -14.09
N ALA A 149 5.12 -3.25 -15.09
CA ALA A 149 4.12 -4.30 -15.10
C ALA A 149 4.44 -5.39 -14.07
N ALA A 150 5.72 -5.75 -13.92
CA ALA A 150 6.17 -6.65 -12.87
C ALA A 150 5.89 -6.08 -11.48
N LEU A 151 6.25 -4.82 -11.24
CA LEU A 151 6.06 -4.20 -9.92
C LEU A 151 4.57 -4.14 -9.54
N ILE A 152 3.68 -3.88 -10.49
CA ILE A 152 2.22 -3.87 -10.22
C ILE A 152 1.70 -5.25 -9.84
N ARG A 153 2.16 -6.31 -10.52
CA ARG A 153 1.82 -7.68 -10.11
C ARG A 153 2.30 -7.96 -8.70
N ASP A 154 3.52 -7.56 -8.37
CA ASP A 154 4.09 -7.73 -7.03
C ASP A 154 3.30 -6.94 -5.97
N VAL A 155 2.81 -5.73 -6.31
CA VAL A 155 1.96 -4.92 -5.44
C VAL A 155 0.63 -5.63 -5.16
N LEU A 156 -0.03 -6.16 -6.18
CA LEU A 156 -1.30 -6.87 -6.04
C LEU A 156 -1.14 -8.18 -5.25
N MET A 157 -0.06 -8.93 -5.51
CA MET A 157 0.29 -10.12 -4.73
C MET A 157 0.55 -9.77 -3.26
N ALA A 158 1.34 -8.72 -3.01
CA ALA A 158 1.63 -8.25 -1.68
C ALA A 158 0.37 -7.76 -0.94
N PHE A 159 -0.57 -7.16 -1.66
CA PHE A 159 -1.86 -6.73 -1.15
C PHE A 159 -2.74 -7.92 -0.76
N ARG A 160 -2.87 -8.92 -1.64
CA ARG A 160 -3.66 -10.14 -1.34
C ARG A 160 -3.10 -10.88 -0.13
N GLN A 161 -1.77 -11.07 -0.09
CA GLN A 161 -1.10 -11.65 1.08
C GLN A 161 -1.38 -10.88 2.38
N LEU A 162 -1.35 -9.54 2.31
CA LEU A 162 -1.69 -8.72 3.46
C LEU A 162 -3.15 -8.93 3.86
N TRP A 163 -4.07 -8.90 2.92
CA TRP A 163 -5.50 -9.10 3.18
C TRP A 163 -5.77 -10.45 3.84
N ASP A 164 -5.26 -11.55 3.26
CA ASP A 164 -5.49 -12.91 3.74
C ASP A 164 -4.91 -13.13 5.15
N ALA A 165 -3.76 -12.50 5.46
CA ALA A 165 -3.16 -12.57 6.78
C ALA A 165 -3.87 -11.65 7.81
N ALA A 166 -4.39 -10.52 7.34
CA ALA A 166 -5.02 -9.49 8.14
C ALA A 166 -6.45 -9.81 8.59
N ALA A 167 -7.25 -10.26 7.62
CA ALA A 167 -8.69 -10.29 7.75
C ALA A 167 -9.15 -11.19 8.90
N PRO A 168 -8.64 -12.44 9.05
CA PRO A 168 -9.07 -13.32 10.14
C PRO A 168 -8.78 -12.75 11.53
N VAL A 169 -7.65 -12.06 11.68
CA VAL A 169 -7.24 -11.43 12.94
C VAL A 169 -8.19 -10.30 13.32
N LEU A 170 -8.54 -9.45 12.34
CA LEU A 170 -9.47 -8.34 12.56
C LEU A 170 -10.89 -8.81 12.82
N ASP A 171 -11.33 -9.87 12.14
CA ASP A 171 -12.64 -10.49 12.37
C ASP A 171 -12.77 -10.97 13.83
N VAL A 172 -11.74 -11.61 14.39
CA VAL A 172 -11.73 -12.04 15.81
C VAL A 172 -11.77 -10.85 16.77
N LEU A 173 -11.01 -9.78 16.47
CA LEU A 173 -11.03 -8.57 17.28
C LEU A 173 -12.40 -7.88 17.28
N HIS A 174 -13.12 -7.95 16.17
CA HIS A 174 -14.47 -7.41 16.07
C HIS A 174 -15.48 -8.28 16.81
N ALA A 175 -15.48 -9.60 16.60
CA ALA A 175 -16.42 -10.52 17.26
C ALA A 175 -16.32 -10.49 18.80
N ARG A 176 -15.11 -10.31 19.35
CA ARG A 176 -14.91 -10.16 20.81
C ARG A 176 -15.56 -8.91 21.40
N ARG A 177 -15.77 -7.86 20.59
CA ARG A 177 -16.45 -6.64 21.02
C ARG A 177 -17.93 -6.91 21.28
N ASP A 178 -18.59 -7.58 20.34
CA ASP A 178 -20.02 -7.83 20.42
C ASP A 178 -20.37 -8.78 21.59
N GLY A 179 -19.46 -9.71 21.90
CA GLY A 179 -19.60 -10.65 23.01
C GLY A 179 -19.45 -10.06 24.43
N ILE A 180 -18.98 -8.80 24.57
CA ILE A 180 -18.89 -8.13 25.89
C ILE A 180 -20.22 -7.46 26.29
N THR A 181 -21.20 -7.39 25.38
CA THR A 181 -22.52 -6.78 25.66
C THR A 181 -23.57 -7.75 26.22
N ALA A 182 -23.17 -9.00 26.55
CA ALA A 182 -24.07 -10.02 27.07
C ALA A 182 -23.66 -10.49 28.48
N LEU A 183 -23.58 -9.55 29.43
CA LEU A 183 -23.64 -9.81 30.88
C LEU A 183 -24.41 -8.70 31.58
#